data_AF-A0A2I0V2S9-F1
#
_entry.id   AF-A0A2I0V2S9-F1
#
_cell.length_a   1.000
_cell.length_b   1.000
_cell.length_c   1.000
_cell.angle_alpha   90.00
_cell.angle_beta   90.00
_cell.angle_gamma   90.00
#
_symmetry.space_group_name_H-M   'P 1'
#
loop_
_entity.id
_entity.type
_entity.pdbx_description
1 polymer ?
#
loop_
_entity_poly.entity_id
_entity_poly.type
_entity_poly.pdbx_seq_one_letter_code
_entity_poly.pdbx_strand_id
1 'polypeptide(L)'
;MNNHNIEIEKFKSLFLEDKIYNALTKYGYKEEVLFPEFIKTLNAKRLYTSLEVSTMLNMNVSSLRYYVTNLCKFEYLENVREGRNYKFHYISIYKLYLVQQFLKRQGKNLNNVKLLLHESVDSYQKEIKLIKNAIKRLDQNIGFLFKFEKGNMQTNEEVQVLNKKMRIIEKVILSWNGNQEEIFRIEQSLYILHKKAFGINDEINICMRKLLYLESDFNILLLKIDYSSKIHEHKDFIKQTKNGLFKRLLNISPLDVRDSECTSNLSKQIQDLKNEIIVEQEHKSNLEKELFLVYKEIERETTKKMEFIERNSQVINTLISSLNST
;
A
#
# COMPACT_ATOMS: atom_id res chain seq x y z
N MET A 1 0.17 6.44 -44.08
CA MET A 1 -0.77 6.28 -42.94
C MET A 1 0.01 6.58 -41.66
N ASN A 2 -0.19 7.75 -41.06
CA ASN A 2 0.53 8.13 -39.85
C ASN A 2 -0.06 7.38 -38.65
N ASN A 3 0.67 6.41 -38.13
CA ASN A 3 0.26 5.60 -36.99
C ASN A 3 0.34 6.45 -35.71
N HIS A 4 -0.72 7.22 -35.42
CA HIS A 4 -0.85 8.04 -34.20
C HIS A 4 -1.25 7.21 -32.96
N ASN A 5 -1.08 5.89 -33.05
CA ASN A 5 -1.28 4.99 -31.93
C ASN A 5 -0.14 5.15 -30.95
N ILE A 6 -0.43 4.93 -29.67
CA ILE A 6 0.54 5.15 -28.60
C ILE A 6 1.69 4.15 -28.69
N GLU A 7 2.93 4.65 -28.74
CA GLU A 7 4.12 3.84 -28.51
C GLU A 7 4.18 3.45 -27.02
N ILE A 8 4.02 2.16 -26.74
CA ILE A 8 3.95 1.63 -25.36
C ILE A 8 5.17 2.05 -24.53
N GLU A 9 6.37 2.08 -25.11
CA GLU A 9 7.59 2.46 -24.38
C GLU A 9 7.59 3.93 -23.92
N LYS A 10 7.13 4.85 -24.77
CA LYS A 10 6.92 6.25 -24.37
C LYS A 10 5.77 6.41 -23.39
N PHE A 11 4.80 5.50 -23.44
CA PHE A 11 3.68 5.51 -22.51
C PHE A 11 4.06 5.01 -21.12
N LYS A 12 4.90 3.97 -21.03
CA LYS A 12 5.45 3.45 -19.78
C LYS A 12 6.19 4.53 -18.99
N SER A 13 7.06 5.29 -19.68
CA SER A 13 7.87 6.32 -19.03
C SER A 13 7.03 7.41 -18.36
N LEU A 14 5.85 7.73 -18.89
CA LEU A 14 4.92 8.72 -18.31
C LEU A 14 4.37 8.33 -16.94
N PHE A 15 4.41 7.04 -16.58
CA PHE A 15 3.79 6.52 -15.35
C PHE A 15 4.80 5.96 -14.35
N LEU A 16 6.11 6.08 -14.61
CA LEU A 16 7.15 5.65 -13.66
C LEU A 16 7.05 6.35 -12.29
N GLU A 17 6.56 7.58 -12.27
CA GLU A 17 6.36 8.35 -11.03
C GLU A 17 4.92 8.28 -10.48
N ASP A 18 4.01 7.61 -11.20
CA ASP A 18 2.62 7.52 -10.78
C ASP A 18 2.50 6.62 -9.53
N LYS A 19 1.91 7.17 -8.47
CA LYS A 19 1.79 6.48 -7.18
C LYS A 19 0.99 5.19 -7.25
N ILE A 20 -0.07 5.16 -8.06
CA ILE A 20 -0.95 3.98 -8.20
C ILE A 20 -0.25 2.92 -9.05
N TYR A 21 0.41 3.34 -10.13
CA TYR A 21 1.26 2.44 -10.92
C TYR A 21 2.34 1.80 -10.03
N ASN A 22 3.08 2.60 -9.27
CA ASN A 22 4.14 2.11 -8.40
C ASN A 22 3.63 1.18 -7.30
N ALA A 23 2.44 1.42 -6.74
CA ALA A 23 1.81 0.51 -5.80
C ALA A 23 1.46 -0.84 -6.45
N LEU A 24 0.88 -0.83 -7.65
CA LEU A 24 0.54 -2.05 -8.38
C LEU A 24 1.78 -2.88 -8.75
N THR A 25 2.86 -2.23 -9.16
CA THR A 25 4.15 -2.89 -9.42
C THR A 25 4.70 -3.54 -8.15
N LYS A 26 4.65 -2.85 -7.00
CA LYS A 26 5.04 -3.43 -5.70
C LYS A 26 4.18 -4.62 -5.29
N TYR A 27 2.90 -4.65 -5.69
CA TYR A 27 2.01 -5.79 -5.48
C TYR A 27 2.26 -6.98 -6.42
N GLY A 28 3.32 -6.92 -7.24
CA GLY A 28 3.73 -8.00 -8.14
C GLY A 28 2.85 -8.13 -9.38
N TYR A 29 2.16 -7.06 -9.80
CA TYR A 29 1.40 -7.10 -11.06
C TYR A 29 2.36 -7.26 -12.23
N LYS A 30 2.09 -8.28 -13.06
CA LYS A 30 2.83 -8.51 -14.30
C LYS A 30 2.59 -7.38 -15.30
N GLU A 31 3.54 -7.21 -16.20
CA GLU A 31 3.50 -6.18 -17.23
C GLU A 31 2.26 -6.27 -18.13
N GLU A 32 1.75 -7.48 -18.41
CA GLU A 32 0.53 -7.65 -19.21
C GLU A 32 -0.71 -7.08 -18.52
N VAL A 33 -0.73 -7.08 -17.18
CA VAL A 33 -1.83 -6.52 -16.38
C VAL A 33 -1.64 -5.02 -16.19
N LEU A 34 -0.40 -4.53 -16.08
CA LEU A 34 -0.13 -3.10 -16.01
C LEU A 34 -0.40 -2.43 -17.35
N PHE A 35 -0.04 -3.07 -18.47
CA PHE A 35 -0.18 -2.56 -19.83
C PHE A 35 -1.06 -3.48 -20.70
N PRO A 36 -2.38 -3.53 -20.45
CA PRO A 36 -3.32 -4.33 -21.24
C PRO A 36 -3.39 -3.89 -22.71
N GLU A 37 -3.80 -4.82 -23.56
CA GLU A 37 -3.81 -4.64 -25.02
C GLU A 37 -4.66 -3.45 -25.50
N PHE A 38 -5.74 -3.10 -24.79
CA PHE A 38 -6.60 -1.99 -25.21
C PHE A 38 -5.83 -0.65 -25.29
N ILE A 39 -4.72 -0.48 -24.56
CA ILE A 39 -3.89 0.73 -24.61
C ILE A 39 -3.33 0.96 -26.01
N LYS A 40 -2.99 -0.12 -26.74
CA LYS A 40 -2.52 -0.06 -28.13
C LYS A 40 -3.56 0.54 -29.08
N THR A 41 -4.84 0.49 -28.69
CA THR A 41 -5.97 1.01 -29.48
C THR A 41 -6.27 2.49 -29.20
N LEU A 42 -5.60 3.09 -28.20
CA LEU A 42 -5.75 4.49 -27.86
C LEU A 42 -4.92 5.37 -28.81
N ASN A 43 -5.49 6.52 -29.17
CA ASN A 43 -4.87 7.51 -30.05
C ASN A 43 -4.57 8.78 -29.26
N ALA A 44 -3.34 9.27 -29.39
CA ALA A 44 -2.84 10.40 -28.61
C ALA A 44 -3.55 11.74 -28.90
N LYS A 45 -4.24 11.87 -30.03
CA LYS A 45 -4.94 13.12 -30.43
C LYS A 45 -6.45 13.03 -30.29
N ARG A 46 -7.00 11.88 -29.88
CA ARG A 46 -8.44 11.65 -29.80
C ARG A 46 -8.95 11.85 -28.37
N LEU A 47 -10.13 12.47 -28.27
CA LEU A 47 -10.93 12.49 -27.05
C LEU A 47 -12.02 11.42 -27.12
N TYR A 48 -12.23 10.74 -26.00
CA TYR A 48 -13.17 9.63 -25.87
C TYR A 48 -14.36 10.03 -24.99
N THR A 49 -15.53 9.50 -25.31
CA THR A 49 -16.76 9.71 -24.55
C THR A 49 -16.85 8.78 -23.34
N SER A 50 -17.72 9.10 -22.39
CA SER A 50 -17.99 8.21 -21.24
C SER A 50 -18.42 6.81 -21.67
N LEU A 51 -19.18 6.68 -22.76
CA LEU A 51 -19.64 5.38 -23.24
C LEU A 51 -18.47 4.53 -23.74
N GLU A 52 -17.62 5.09 -24.60
CA GLU A 52 -16.43 4.42 -25.12
C GLU A 52 -15.49 3.97 -24.00
N VAL A 53 -15.20 4.86 -23.05
CA VAL A 53 -14.32 4.55 -21.90
C VAL A 53 -14.95 3.49 -21.00
N SER A 54 -16.27 3.56 -20.77
CA SER A 54 -16.97 2.57 -19.95
C SER A 54 -16.91 1.17 -20.56
N THR A 55 -17.00 1.07 -21.89
CA THR A 55 -16.86 -0.18 -22.64
C THR A 55 -15.42 -0.69 -22.59
N MET A 56 -14.42 0.17 -22.81
CA MET A 56 -13.00 -0.19 -22.76
C MET A 56 -12.58 -0.74 -21.39
N LEU A 57 -13.06 -0.12 -20.31
CA LEU A 57 -12.73 -0.50 -18.94
C LEU A 57 -13.67 -1.57 -18.37
N ASN A 58 -14.66 -2.02 -19.15
CA ASN A 58 -15.72 -2.92 -18.72
C ASN A 58 -16.34 -2.49 -17.38
N MET A 59 -16.81 -1.24 -17.34
CA MET A 59 -17.40 -0.64 -16.14
C MET A 59 -18.69 0.09 -16.47
N ASN A 60 -19.63 0.16 -15.52
CA ASN A 60 -20.86 0.90 -15.72
C ASN A 60 -20.59 2.41 -15.81
N VAL A 61 -21.31 3.12 -16.67
CA VAL A 61 -21.16 4.59 -16.85
C VAL A 61 -21.40 5.35 -15.55
N SER A 62 -22.32 4.89 -14.69
CA SER A 62 -22.56 5.46 -13.36
C SER A 62 -21.33 5.33 -12.45
N SER A 63 -20.72 4.14 -12.40
CA SER A 63 -19.48 3.87 -11.66
C SER A 63 -18.32 4.68 -12.21
N LEU A 64 -18.21 4.82 -13.54
CA LEU A 64 -17.20 5.66 -14.19
C LEU A 64 -17.34 7.12 -13.74
N ARG A 65 -18.55 7.68 -13.78
CA ARG A 65 -18.81 9.06 -13.32
C ARG A 65 -18.47 9.24 -11.84
N TYR A 66 -18.79 8.25 -11.00
CA TYR A 66 -18.45 8.26 -9.59
C TYR A 66 -16.92 8.27 -9.37
N TYR A 67 -16.17 7.46 -10.12
CA TYR A 67 -14.70 7.43 -10.03
C TYR A 67 -14.11 8.75 -10.50
N VAL A 68 -14.52 9.25 -11.66
CA VAL A 68 -14.04 10.53 -12.20
C VAL A 68 -14.27 11.67 -11.22
N THR A 69 -15.48 11.77 -10.65
CA THR A 69 -15.81 12.83 -9.68
C THR A 69 -14.88 12.83 -8.49
N ASN A 70 -14.58 11.66 -7.92
CA ASN A 70 -13.71 11.55 -6.75
C ASN A 70 -12.23 11.70 -7.10
N LEU A 71 -11.77 11.15 -8.22
CA LEU A 71 -10.38 11.27 -8.65
C LEU A 71 -10.00 12.70 -9.06
N CYS A 72 -10.96 13.48 -9.57
CA CYS A 72 -10.80 14.92 -9.72
C CYS A 72 -10.70 15.64 -8.36
N LYS A 73 -11.49 15.23 -7.36
CA LYS A 73 -11.37 15.77 -5.99
C LYS A 73 -10.04 15.42 -5.31
N PHE A 74 -9.45 14.27 -5.65
CA PHE A 74 -8.13 13.86 -5.15
C PHE A 74 -6.97 14.45 -5.96
N GLU A 75 -7.27 15.32 -6.94
CA GLU A 75 -6.29 15.95 -7.84
C GLU A 75 -5.47 14.93 -8.66
N TYR A 76 -5.97 13.69 -8.81
CA TYR A 76 -5.29 12.64 -9.56
C TYR A 76 -5.65 12.65 -11.05
N LEU A 77 -6.90 13.01 -11.35
CA LEU A 77 -7.40 13.24 -12.70
C LEU A 77 -7.67 14.72 -12.92
N GLU A 78 -7.20 15.23 -14.06
CA GLU A 78 -7.62 16.54 -14.56
C GLU A 78 -9.12 16.58 -14.83
N ASN A 79 -9.69 17.79 -14.84
CA ASN A 79 -11.10 17.96 -15.11
C ASN A 79 -11.42 17.61 -16.57
N VAL A 80 -12.01 16.43 -16.75
CA VAL A 80 -12.43 15.88 -18.05
C VAL A 80 -13.85 16.31 -18.45
N ARG A 81 -14.49 17.20 -17.69
CA ARG A 81 -15.87 17.63 -17.96
C ARG A 81 -15.89 18.78 -18.97
N GLU A 82 -16.60 18.57 -20.07
CA GLU A 82 -16.85 19.57 -21.10
C GLU A 82 -18.37 19.82 -21.18
N GLY A 83 -18.82 20.83 -20.42
CA GLY A 83 -20.25 21.14 -20.26
C GLY A 83 -21.03 20.02 -19.55
N ARG A 84 -21.98 19.39 -20.28
CA ARG A 84 -22.80 18.27 -19.78
C ARG A 84 -22.15 16.90 -19.99
N ASN A 85 -21.09 16.83 -20.79
CA ASN A 85 -20.46 15.58 -21.19
C ASN A 85 -19.05 15.45 -20.58
N TYR A 86 -18.50 14.24 -20.62
CA TYR A 86 -17.11 13.99 -20.26
C TYR A 86 -16.32 13.63 -21.53
N LYS A 87 -15.13 14.20 -21.65
CA LYS A 87 -14.15 13.92 -22.70
C LYS A 87 -12.85 13.48 -22.07
N PHE A 88 -12.47 12.24 -22.36
CA PHE A 88 -11.29 11.61 -21.78
C PHE A 88 -10.16 11.60 -22.78
N HIS A 89 -8.97 11.99 -22.32
CA HIS A 89 -7.74 11.76 -23.05
C HIS A 89 -7.14 10.40 -22.65
N TYR A 90 -6.23 9.86 -23.46
CA TYR A 90 -5.67 8.52 -23.24
C TYR A 90 -4.99 8.37 -21.86
N ILE A 91 -4.37 9.43 -21.35
CA ILE A 91 -3.77 9.49 -20.00
C ILE A 91 -4.85 9.27 -18.93
N SER A 92 -5.97 9.98 -19.03
CA SER A 92 -7.08 9.87 -18.08
C SER A 92 -7.70 8.46 -18.09
N ILE A 93 -7.82 7.86 -19.28
CA ILE A 93 -8.34 6.49 -19.45
C ILE A 93 -7.43 5.48 -18.74
N TYR A 94 -6.13 5.63 -18.88
CA TYR A 94 -5.19 4.72 -18.24
C TYR A 94 -5.10 4.93 -16.72
N LYS A 95 -5.13 6.17 -16.23
CA LYS A 95 -5.25 6.46 -14.79
C LYS A 95 -6.51 5.81 -14.19
N LEU A 96 -7.64 5.87 -14.90
CA LEU A 96 -8.86 5.19 -14.50
C LEU A 96 -8.70 3.66 -14.47
N TYR A 97 -7.99 3.11 -15.45
CA TYR A 97 -7.64 1.68 -15.48
C TYR A 97 -6.78 1.28 -14.27
N LEU A 98 -5.70 2.02 -13.97
CA LEU A 98 -4.84 1.75 -12.82
C LEU A 98 -5.64 1.79 -11.50
N VAL A 99 -6.49 2.81 -11.32
CA VAL A 99 -7.39 2.90 -10.17
C VAL A 99 -8.32 1.68 -10.10
N GLN A 100 -8.90 1.26 -11.22
CA GLN A 100 -9.76 0.08 -11.27
C GLN A 100 -9.01 -1.19 -10.83
N GLN A 101 -7.77 -1.38 -11.29
CA GLN A 101 -6.96 -2.55 -10.91
C GLN A 101 -6.58 -2.52 -9.43
N PHE A 102 -6.19 -1.34 -8.92
CA PHE A 102 -5.88 -1.15 -7.51
C PHE A 102 -7.10 -1.47 -6.63
N LEU A 103 -8.28 -0.96 -7.01
CA LEU A 103 -9.53 -1.17 -6.29
C LEU A 103 -10.04 -2.62 -6.37
N LYS A 104 -9.81 -3.34 -7.46
CA LYS A 104 -10.13 -4.78 -7.55
C LYS A 104 -9.40 -5.59 -6.47
N ARG A 105 -8.19 -5.17 -6.08
CA ARG A 105 -7.40 -5.84 -5.05
C ARG A 105 -7.72 -5.37 -3.63
N GLN A 106 -8.00 -4.07 -3.46
CA GLN A 106 -8.19 -3.41 -2.16
C GLN A 106 -9.68 -3.28 -1.73
N GLY A 107 -10.61 -4.04 -2.34
CA GLY A 107 -12.01 -4.09 -1.89
C GLY A 107 -12.93 -2.96 -2.38
N LYS A 108 -12.66 -2.37 -3.55
CA LYS A 108 -13.51 -1.35 -4.22
C LYS A 108 -13.75 -0.06 -3.42
N ASN A 109 -12.90 0.28 -2.45
CA ASN A 109 -13.03 1.52 -1.68
C ASN A 109 -12.10 2.64 -2.20
N LEU A 110 -12.69 3.73 -2.73
CA LEU A 110 -11.94 4.91 -3.19
C LEU A 110 -11.17 5.64 -2.08
N ASN A 111 -11.50 5.43 -0.80
CA ASN A 111 -10.71 5.97 0.30
C ASN A 111 -9.30 5.38 0.33
N ASN A 112 -9.10 4.15 -0.14
CA ASN A 112 -7.76 3.55 -0.23
C ASN A 112 -6.93 4.22 -1.33
N VAL A 113 -7.59 4.64 -2.42
CA VAL A 113 -6.95 5.43 -3.48
C VAL A 113 -6.60 6.83 -2.96
N LYS A 114 -7.51 7.47 -2.21
CA LYS A 114 -7.25 8.74 -1.53
C LYS A 114 -6.03 8.62 -0.61
N LEU A 115 -5.99 7.59 0.24
CA LEU A 115 -4.87 7.35 1.15
C LEU A 115 -3.57 7.16 0.39
N LEU A 116 -3.54 6.33 -0.66
CA LEU A 116 -2.33 6.13 -1.46
C LEU A 116 -1.84 7.40 -2.17
N LEU A 117 -2.77 8.22 -2.68
CA LEU A 117 -2.44 9.46 -3.37
C LEU A 117 -1.96 10.55 -2.41
N HIS A 118 -2.56 10.62 -1.23
CA HIS A 118 -2.24 11.60 -0.19
C HIS A 118 -1.27 11.07 0.88
N GLU A 119 -0.81 9.83 0.77
CA GLU A 119 0.49 9.36 1.27
C GLU A 119 1.57 10.11 0.47
N SER A 120 1.66 11.42 0.69
CA SER A 120 2.89 12.14 0.49
C SER A 120 3.49 12.34 1.87
N VAL A 121 4.72 11.83 1.99
CA VAL A 121 5.75 12.30 2.92
C VAL A 121 5.73 13.84 3.03
N ASP A 122 5.33 14.54 1.96
CA ASP A 122 5.17 15.99 1.94
C ASP A 122 4.01 16.55 2.77
N SER A 123 2.87 15.88 2.98
CA SER A 123 1.77 16.52 3.74
C SER A 123 2.12 16.65 5.21
N TYR A 124 2.63 15.57 5.82
CA TYR A 124 3.15 15.58 7.19
C TYR A 124 4.36 16.50 7.30
N GLN A 125 5.36 16.40 6.42
CA GLN A 125 6.52 17.30 6.47
C GLN A 125 6.15 18.77 6.25
N LYS A 126 5.16 19.06 5.40
CA LYS A 126 4.65 20.43 5.18
C LYS A 126 3.90 20.94 6.38
N GLU A 127 3.09 20.12 7.04
CA GLU A 127 2.38 20.45 8.27
C GLU A 127 3.37 20.71 9.42
N ILE A 128 4.38 19.86 9.58
CA ILE A 128 5.50 20.07 10.51
C ILE A 128 6.27 21.35 10.20
N LYS A 129 6.55 21.63 8.92
CA LYS A 129 7.21 22.85 8.49
C LYS A 129 6.37 24.09 8.79
N LEU A 130 5.05 24.01 8.63
CA LEU A 130 4.11 25.07 8.97
C LEU A 130 4.08 25.31 10.49
N ILE A 131 4.04 24.26 11.30
CA ILE A 131 4.09 24.35 12.77
C ILE A 131 5.41 24.97 13.23
N LYS A 132 6.56 24.51 12.73
CA LYS A 132 7.88 25.10 13.04
C LYS A 132 7.95 26.58 12.69
N ASN A 133 7.40 26.96 11.54
CA ASN A 133 7.34 28.37 11.14
C ASN A 133 6.41 29.20 12.04
N ALA A 134 5.27 28.65 12.45
CA ALA A 134 4.36 29.31 13.37
C ALA A 134 5.00 29.55 14.74
N ILE A 135 5.67 28.54 15.30
CA ILE A 135 6.44 28.65 16.55
C ILE A 135 7.50 29.75 16.45
N LYS A 136 8.28 29.77 15.36
CA LYS A 136 9.31 30.79 15.13
C LYS A 136 8.75 32.22 15.07
N ARG A 137 7.58 32.41 14.44
CA ARG A 137 6.91 33.72 14.40
C ARG A 137 6.40 34.13 15.79
N LEU A 138 5.88 33.17 16.55
CA LEU A 138 5.39 33.39 17.90
C LEU A 138 6.53 33.88 18.81
N ASP A 139 7.69 33.23 18.73
CA ASP A 139 8.91 33.61 19.44
C ASP A 139 9.39 35.03 19.08
N GLN A 140 9.37 35.38 17.79
CA GLN A 140 9.69 36.74 17.31
C GLN A 140 8.71 37.79 17.82
N ASN A 141 7.40 37.51 17.78
CA ASN A 141 6.36 38.44 18.22
C ASN A 141 6.43 38.67 19.73
N ILE A 142 6.69 37.62 20.51
CA ILE A 142 6.93 37.72 21.95
C ILE A 142 8.13 38.65 22.20
N GLY A 143 9.26 38.42 21.52
CA GLY A 143 10.45 39.27 21.64
C GLY A 143 10.20 40.75 21.28
N PHE A 144 9.33 41.02 20.30
CA PHE A 144 8.95 42.39 19.92
C PHE A 144 8.09 43.07 20.99
N LEU A 145 7.05 42.41 21.48
CA LEU A 145 6.15 42.92 22.53
C LEU A 145 6.94 43.30 23.79
N PHE A 146 7.93 42.48 24.16
CA PHE A 146 8.79 42.77 25.31
C PHE A 146 9.67 44.01 25.15
N LYS A 147 10.28 44.21 23.97
CA LYS A 147 11.06 45.43 23.70
C LYS A 147 10.17 46.66 23.78
N PHE A 148 8.94 46.55 23.31
CA PHE A 148 7.96 47.63 23.36
C PHE A 148 7.51 47.95 24.80
N GLU A 149 7.11 46.96 25.59
CA GLU A 149 6.71 47.18 26.99
C GLU A 149 7.85 47.76 27.83
N LYS A 150 9.07 47.24 27.67
CA LYS A 150 10.24 47.75 28.40
C LYS A 150 10.54 49.21 28.10
N GLY A 151 10.27 49.68 26.87
CA GLY A 151 10.43 51.08 26.48
C GLY A 151 9.38 52.02 27.07
N ASN A 152 8.25 51.49 27.55
CA ASN A 152 7.14 52.26 28.12
C ASN A 152 7.13 52.28 29.66
N MET A 153 8.04 51.55 30.32
CA MET A 153 8.13 51.49 31.77
C MET A 153 8.85 52.73 32.34
N GLN A 154 8.33 53.26 33.45
CA GLN A 154 8.83 54.51 34.05
C GLN A 154 9.81 54.25 35.19
N THR A 155 9.78 53.06 35.79
CA THR A 155 10.61 52.71 36.96
C THR A 155 11.49 51.49 36.71
N ASN A 156 12.63 51.44 37.41
CA ASN A 156 13.55 50.30 37.33
C ASN A 156 12.95 49.01 37.93
N GLU A 157 12.03 49.13 38.89
CA GLU A 157 11.35 48.00 39.53
C GLU A 157 10.38 47.31 38.56
N GLU A 158 9.62 48.07 37.77
CA GLU A 158 8.77 47.54 36.68
C GLU A 158 9.61 46.74 35.67
N VAL A 159 10.77 47.29 35.28
CA VAL A 159 11.71 46.62 34.36
C VAL A 159 12.26 45.32 34.95
N GLN A 160 12.57 45.29 36.26
CA GLN A 160 13.03 44.07 36.93
C GLN A 160 11.95 42.99 37.02
N VAL A 161 10.70 43.37 37.34
CA VAL A 161 9.55 42.45 37.37
C VAL A 161 9.30 41.87 35.97
N LEU A 162 9.33 42.71 34.92
CA LEU A 162 9.18 42.28 33.54
C LEU A 162 10.27 41.29 33.13
N ASN A 163 11.54 41.59 33.42
CA ASN A 163 12.66 40.68 33.12
C ASN A 163 12.50 39.33 33.84
N LYS A 164 11.97 39.31 35.07
CA LYS A 164 11.71 38.06 35.81
C LYS A 164 10.61 37.24 35.15
N LYS A 165 9.50 37.87 34.74
CA LYS A 165 8.41 37.22 33.97
C LYS A 165 8.92 36.69 32.63
N MET A 166 9.77 37.45 31.95
CA MET A 166 10.35 37.07 30.66
C MET A 166 11.25 35.83 30.76
N ARG A 167 12.10 35.75 31.77
CA ARG A 167 12.92 34.54 32.01
C ARG A 167 12.08 33.28 32.25
N ILE A 168 10.90 33.41 32.85
CA ILE A 168 9.97 32.29 33.05
C ILE A 168 9.38 31.86 31.70
N ILE A 169 8.93 32.82 30.88
CA ILE A 169 8.38 32.57 29.54
C ILE A 169 9.44 31.92 28.62
N GLU A 170 10.66 32.44 28.59
CA GLU A 170 11.76 31.88 27.77
C GLU A 170 12.05 30.42 28.13
N LYS A 171 12.12 30.09 29.43
CA LYS A 171 12.32 28.70 29.89
C LYS A 171 11.18 27.79 29.44
N VAL A 172 9.95 28.27 29.52
CA VAL A 172 8.76 27.53 29.09
C VAL A 172 8.78 27.29 27.58
N ILE A 173 9.11 28.30 26.77
CA ILE A 173 9.20 28.17 25.31
C ILE A 173 10.29 27.16 24.92
N LEU A 174 11.46 27.24 25.54
CA LEU A 174 12.55 26.28 25.29
C LEU A 174 12.14 24.85 25.63
N SER A 175 11.48 24.65 26.78
CA SER A 175 10.96 23.34 27.18
C SER A 175 9.88 22.83 26.23
N TRP A 176 8.97 23.70 25.79
CA TRP A 176 7.92 23.35 24.84
C TRP A 176 8.51 22.95 23.48
N ASN A 177 9.47 23.71 22.97
CA ASN A 177 10.16 23.40 21.72
C ASN A 177 10.87 22.05 21.79
N GLY A 178 11.60 21.75 22.88
CA GLY A 178 12.26 20.47 23.06
C GLY A 178 11.28 19.29 23.03
N ASN A 179 10.14 19.42 23.72
CA ASN A 179 9.09 18.39 23.69
C ASN A 179 8.45 18.25 22.31
N GLN A 180 8.25 19.33 21.56
CA GLN A 180 7.70 19.28 20.20
C GLN A 180 8.66 18.60 19.21
N GLU A 181 9.97 18.83 19.34
CA GLU A 181 10.96 18.11 18.54
C GLU A 181 10.95 16.61 18.81
N GLU A 182 10.76 16.21 20.06
CA GLU A 182 10.70 14.80 20.42
C GLU A 182 9.40 14.15 19.95
N ILE A 183 8.25 14.82 20.08
CA ILE A 183 6.98 14.39 19.47
C ILE A 183 7.17 14.15 17.97
N PHE A 184 7.83 15.07 17.27
CA PHE A 184 8.09 14.94 15.84
C PHE A 184 8.97 13.72 15.51
N ARG A 185 10.02 13.45 16.30
CA ARG A 185 10.85 12.25 16.13
C ARG A 185 10.05 10.97 16.32
N ILE A 186 9.20 10.93 17.34
CA ILE A 186 8.31 9.79 17.61
C ILE A 186 7.32 9.60 16.45
N GLU A 187 6.75 10.68 15.89
CA GLU A 187 5.86 10.59 14.73
C GLU A 187 6.55 10.01 13.49
N GLN A 188 7.81 10.37 13.23
CA GLN A 188 8.59 9.77 12.15
C GLN A 188 8.85 8.27 12.41
N SER A 189 9.16 7.91 13.65
CA SER A 189 9.35 6.50 14.06
C SER A 189 8.06 5.69 13.84
N LEU A 190 6.93 6.19 14.34
CA LEU A 190 5.61 5.58 14.15
C LEU A 190 5.27 5.40 12.67
N TYR A 191 5.56 6.39 11.83
CA TYR A 191 5.35 6.28 10.39
C TYR A 191 6.13 5.11 9.76
N ILE A 192 7.42 4.97 10.11
CA ILE A 192 8.27 3.87 9.62
C ILE A 192 7.71 2.52 10.08
N LEU A 193 7.32 2.41 11.35
CA LEU A 193 6.76 1.19 11.92
C LEU A 193 5.42 0.81 11.29
N HIS A 194 4.52 1.77 11.07
CA HIS A 194 3.25 1.52 10.37
C HIS A 194 3.48 1.03 8.94
N LYS A 195 4.42 1.63 8.22
CA LYS A 195 4.79 1.20 6.87
C LYS A 195 5.37 -0.23 6.87
N LYS A 196 6.18 -0.57 7.87
CA LYS A 196 6.71 -1.93 8.05
C LYS A 196 5.58 -2.93 8.33
N ALA A 197 4.66 -2.61 9.24
CA ALA A 197 3.50 -3.45 9.56
C ALA A 197 2.63 -3.71 8.33
N PHE A 198 2.40 -2.68 7.51
CA PHE A 198 1.67 -2.82 6.24
C PHE A 198 2.38 -3.79 5.28
N GLY A 199 3.71 -3.66 5.11
CA GLY A 199 4.50 -4.56 4.27
C GLY A 199 4.42 -6.03 4.73
N ILE A 200 4.56 -6.29 6.03
CA ILE A 200 4.43 -7.65 6.58
C ILE A 200 3.02 -8.20 6.34
N ASN A 201 1.97 -7.38 6.52
CA ASN A 201 0.60 -7.80 6.29
C ASN A 201 0.32 -8.15 4.82
N ASP A 202 0.94 -7.44 3.87
CA ASP A 202 0.88 -7.78 2.45
C ASP A 202 1.54 -9.13 2.16
N GLU A 203 2.69 -9.41 2.77
CA GLU A 203 3.37 -10.70 2.65
C GLU A 203 2.56 -11.85 3.24
N ILE A 204 1.94 -11.66 4.42
CA ILE A 204 1.01 -12.63 5.02
C ILE A 204 -0.15 -12.92 4.06
N ASN A 205 -0.71 -11.90 3.41
CA ASN A 205 -1.79 -12.07 2.44
C ASN A 205 -1.34 -12.87 1.20
N ILE A 206 -0.11 -12.67 0.74
CA ILE A 206 0.48 -13.46 -0.37
C ILE A 206 0.62 -14.92 0.06
N CYS A 207 1.19 -15.16 1.23
CA CYS A 207 1.37 -16.50 1.79
C CYS A 207 0.03 -17.21 1.98
N MET A 208 -0.99 -16.53 2.54
CA MET A 208 -2.35 -17.06 2.68
C MET A 208 -2.97 -17.46 1.34
N ARG A 209 -2.77 -16.68 0.27
CA ARG A 209 -3.27 -17.06 -1.07
C ARG A 209 -2.56 -18.30 -1.61
N LYS A 210 -1.25 -18.41 -1.37
CA LYS A 210 -0.48 -19.58 -1.77
C LYS A 210 -0.93 -20.82 -1.01
N LEU A 211 -1.14 -20.72 0.31
CA LEU A 211 -1.72 -21.79 1.12
C LEU A 211 -3.10 -22.20 0.63
N LEU A 212 -4.01 -21.25 0.38
CA LEU A 212 -5.34 -21.54 -0.19
C LEU A 212 -5.26 -22.28 -1.53
N TYR A 213 -4.26 -21.96 -2.36
CA TYR A 213 -4.02 -22.69 -3.59
C TYR A 213 -3.50 -24.11 -3.31
N LEU A 214 -2.47 -24.26 -2.49
CA LEU A 214 -1.86 -25.56 -2.18
C LEU A 214 -2.83 -26.52 -1.47
N GLU A 215 -3.66 -26.00 -0.56
CA GLU A 215 -4.65 -26.74 0.22
C GLU A 215 -5.98 -26.95 -0.54
N SER A 216 -6.10 -26.44 -1.77
CA SER A 216 -7.33 -26.56 -2.54
C SER A 216 -7.64 -28.02 -2.90
N ASP A 217 -8.83 -28.50 -2.51
CA ASP A 217 -9.36 -29.79 -2.93
C ASP A 217 -9.37 -29.95 -4.45
N PHE A 218 -9.49 -28.85 -5.20
CA PHE A 218 -9.42 -28.85 -6.66
C PHE A 218 -8.02 -29.26 -7.17
N ASN A 219 -6.95 -28.75 -6.56
CA ASN A 219 -5.59 -29.13 -6.94
C ASN A 219 -5.27 -30.57 -6.56
N ILE A 220 -5.74 -31.01 -5.39
CA ILE A 220 -5.66 -32.42 -4.99
C ILE A 220 -6.45 -33.30 -5.96
N LEU A 221 -7.63 -32.86 -6.42
CA LEU A 221 -8.44 -33.57 -7.40
C LEU A 221 -7.76 -33.63 -8.78
N LEU A 222 -7.14 -32.55 -9.24
CA LEU A 222 -6.37 -32.53 -10.49
C LEU A 222 -5.22 -33.55 -10.46
N LEU A 223 -4.47 -33.62 -9.36
CA LEU A 223 -3.41 -34.63 -9.18
C LEU A 223 -3.99 -36.06 -9.24
N LYS A 224 -5.15 -36.29 -8.63
CA LYS A 224 -5.85 -37.59 -8.70
C LYS A 224 -6.34 -37.93 -10.11
N ILE A 225 -6.83 -36.94 -10.86
CA ILE A 225 -7.30 -37.10 -12.24
C ILE A 225 -6.12 -37.43 -13.16
N ASP A 226 -5.01 -36.70 -13.03
CA ASP A 226 -3.80 -36.93 -13.84
C ASP A 226 -3.20 -38.32 -13.57
N TYR A 227 -3.20 -38.75 -12.31
CA TYR A 227 -2.83 -40.13 -11.94
C TYR A 227 -3.79 -41.17 -12.52
N SER A 228 -5.11 -40.93 -12.44
CA SER A 228 -6.12 -41.84 -12.98
C SER A 228 -5.97 -41.98 -14.50
N SER A 229 -5.68 -40.87 -15.20
CA SER A 229 -5.40 -40.85 -16.64
C SER A 229 -4.16 -41.68 -16.98
N LYS A 230 -3.05 -41.49 -16.24
CA LYS A 230 -1.81 -42.27 -16.42
C LYS A 230 -2.01 -43.76 -16.21
N ILE A 231 -2.78 -44.16 -15.19
CA ILE A 231 -3.17 -45.57 -14.99
C ILE A 231 -4.02 -46.08 -16.16
N HIS A 232 -4.95 -45.25 -16.66
CA HIS A 232 -5.84 -45.68 -17.72
C HIS A 232 -5.09 -45.89 -19.05
N GLU A 233 -4.19 -44.98 -19.40
CA GLU A 233 -3.25 -45.13 -20.52
C GLU A 233 -2.41 -46.38 -20.38
N HIS A 234 -1.95 -46.68 -19.16
CA HIS A 234 -1.22 -47.90 -18.85
C HIS A 234 -2.04 -49.17 -19.11
N LYS A 235 -3.29 -49.19 -18.62
CA LYS A 235 -4.23 -50.30 -18.82
C LYS A 235 -4.55 -50.50 -20.30
N ASP A 236 -4.70 -49.43 -21.06
CA ASP A 236 -4.99 -49.48 -22.49
C ASP A 236 -3.77 -49.97 -23.28
N PHE A 237 -2.55 -49.53 -22.94
CA PHE A 237 -1.31 -50.07 -23.49
C PHE A 237 -1.20 -51.59 -23.25
N ILE A 238 -1.55 -52.06 -22.03
CA ILE A 238 -1.56 -53.49 -21.68
C ILE A 238 -2.61 -54.25 -22.49
N LYS A 239 -3.80 -53.67 -22.68
CA LYS A 239 -4.87 -54.28 -23.49
C LYS A 239 -4.46 -54.41 -24.95
N GLN A 240 -3.81 -53.39 -25.51
CA GLN A 240 -3.28 -53.41 -26.88
C GLN A 240 -2.14 -54.43 -27.04
N THR A 241 -1.22 -54.51 -26.09
CA THR A 241 -0.11 -55.49 -26.11
C THR A 241 -0.57 -56.94 -25.89
N LYS A 242 -1.63 -57.19 -25.12
CA LYS A 242 -2.26 -58.52 -24.98
C LYS A 242 -2.97 -59.02 -26.25
N ASN A 243 -3.41 -58.09 -27.12
CA ASN A 243 -4.09 -58.39 -28.38
C ASN A 243 -3.14 -58.51 -29.59
N GLY A 244 -1.85 -58.20 -29.42
CA GLY A 244 -0.81 -58.36 -30.45
C GLY A 244 0.04 -59.63 -30.27
N LEU A 245 0.80 -59.98 -31.32
CA LEU A 245 1.69 -61.16 -31.46
C LEU A 245 2.78 -61.35 -30.37
N PHE A 246 2.85 -60.50 -29.35
CA PHE A 246 3.92 -60.44 -28.35
C PHE A 246 3.64 -61.20 -27.04
N LYS A 247 2.72 -62.17 -27.04
CA LYS A 247 2.39 -62.99 -25.85
C LYS A 247 3.57 -63.79 -25.27
N ARG A 248 4.68 -63.98 -26.02
CA ARG A 248 5.81 -64.82 -25.62
C ARG A 248 7.00 -64.07 -25.00
N LEU A 249 7.02 -62.74 -24.98
CA LEU A 249 8.21 -61.96 -24.57
C LEU A 249 8.15 -61.38 -23.14
N LEU A 250 7.00 -61.39 -22.46
CA LEU A 250 6.84 -60.73 -21.16
C LEU A 250 6.52 -61.75 -20.05
N ASN A 251 7.51 -62.57 -19.70
CA ASN A 251 7.47 -63.50 -18.57
C ASN A 251 8.03 -62.89 -17.26
N ILE A 252 8.17 -61.57 -17.20
CA ILE A 252 8.43 -60.81 -15.97
C ILE A 252 7.29 -59.80 -15.90
N SER A 253 6.39 -59.92 -14.91
CA SER A 253 5.20 -59.09 -14.74
C SER A 253 5.54 -57.59 -14.88
N PRO A 254 5.36 -56.96 -16.06
CA PRO A 254 5.69 -55.55 -16.27
C PRO A 254 4.65 -54.65 -15.60
N LEU A 255 3.52 -55.24 -15.16
CA LEU A 255 2.43 -54.57 -14.48
C LEU A 255 2.82 -54.12 -13.07
N ASP A 256 3.39 -55.01 -12.25
CA ASP A 256 3.70 -54.68 -10.86
C ASP A 256 4.77 -53.59 -10.74
N VAL A 257 5.77 -53.61 -11.63
CA VAL A 257 6.87 -52.63 -11.61
C VAL A 257 6.36 -51.23 -11.97
N ARG A 258 5.55 -51.09 -13.02
CA ARG A 258 5.10 -49.78 -13.51
C ARG A 258 3.92 -49.19 -12.73
N ASP A 259 3.03 -50.03 -12.19
CA ASP A 259 2.01 -49.57 -11.22
C ASP A 259 2.67 -49.12 -9.91
N SER A 260 3.74 -49.81 -9.46
CA SER A 260 4.54 -49.35 -8.32
C SER A 260 5.25 -48.02 -8.60
N GLU A 261 5.75 -47.82 -9.83
CA GLU A 261 6.44 -46.61 -10.25
C GLU A 261 5.47 -45.40 -10.32
N CYS A 262 4.27 -45.59 -10.90
CA CYS A 262 3.22 -44.56 -10.89
C CYS A 262 2.78 -44.21 -9.46
N THR A 263 2.60 -45.21 -8.60
CA THR A 263 2.16 -45.01 -7.20
C THR A 263 3.25 -44.34 -6.36
N SER A 264 4.51 -44.70 -6.58
CA SER A 264 5.67 -44.05 -5.97
C SER A 264 5.79 -42.59 -6.40
N ASN A 265 5.62 -42.29 -7.69
CA ASN A 265 5.64 -40.93 -8.23
C ASN A 265 4.52 -40.06 -7.66
N LEU A 266 3.28 -40.58 -7.57
CA LEU A 266 2.18 -39.84 -6.95
C LEU A 266 2.44 -39.62 -5.44
N SER A 267 2.92 -40.65 -4.74
CA SER A 267 3.23 -40.55 -3.31
C SER A 267 4.30 -39.48 -3.06
N LYS A 268 5.32 -39.41 -3.91
CA LYS A 268 6.34 -38.37 -3.87
C LYS A 268 5.74 -36.98 -4.12
N GLN A 269 4.91 -36.82 -5.15
CA GLN A 269 4.26 -35.53 -5.45
C GLN A 269 3.36 -35.04 -4.31
N ILE A 270 2.60 -35.95 -3.68
CA ILE A 270 1.78 -35.63 -2.50
C ILE A 270 2.68 -35.22 -1.32
N GLN A 271 3.80 -35.92 -1.12
CA GLN A 271 4.73 -35.59 -0.06
C GLN A 271 5.42 -34.24 -0.29
N ASP A 272 5.82 -33.94 -1.53
CA ASP A 272 6.40 -32.66 -1.92
C ASP A 272 5.39 -31.51 -1.68
N LEU A 273 4.12 -31.72 -2.04
CA LEU A 273 3.04 -30.76 -1.76
C LEU A 273 2.85 -30.53 -0.25
N LYS A 274 2.85 -31.60 0.56
CA LYS A 274 2.77 -31.49 2.03
C LYS A 274 3.95 -30.71 2.60
N ASN A 275 5.15 -30.97 2.11
CA ASN A 275 6.35 -30.24 2.55
C ASN A 275 6.25 -28.76 2.19
N GLU A 276 5.74 -28.42 0.99
CA GLU A 276 5.54 -27.03 0.59
C GLU A 276 4.50 -26.32 1.48
N ILE A 277 3.40 -27.00 1.82
CA ILE A 277 2.40 -26.47 2.77
C ILE A 277 3.04 -26.18 4.12
N ILE A 278 3.84 -27.11 4.67
CA ILE A 278 4.52 -26.92 5.96
C ILE A 278 5.45 -25.71 5.93
N VAL A 279 6.26 -25.57 4.87
CA VAL A 279 7.20 -24.45 4.70
C VAL A 279 6.44 -23.11 4.65
N GLU A 280 5.35 -23.05 3.89
CA GLU A 280 4.53 -21.83 3.79
C GLU A 280 3.80 -21.52 5.12
N GLN A 281 3.29 -22.53 5.83
CA GLN A 281 2.69 -22.33 7.15
C GLN A 281 3.71 -21.81 8.17
N GLU A 282 4.94 -22.31 8.14
CA GLU A 282 6.03 -21.81 8.99
C GLU A 282 6.42 -20.38 8.63
N HIS A 283 6.52 -20.07 7.33
CA HIS A 283 6.79 -18.71 6.86
C HIS A 283 5.71 -17.72 7.33
N LYS A 284 4.43 -18.07 7.19
CA LYS A 284 3.30 -17.29 7.71
C LYS A 284 3.41 -17.06 9.21
N SER A 285 3.68 -18.11 9.99
CA SER A 285 3.83 -18.03 11.45
C SER A 285 4.95 -17.07 11.85
N ASN A 286 6.07 -17.08 11.12
CA ASN A 286 7.18 -16.16 11.38
C ASN A 286 6.81 -14.70 11.07
N LEU A 287 6.10 -14.45 9.97
CA LEU A 287 5.59 -13.11 9.65
C LEU A 287 4.57 -12.61 10.69
N GLU A 288 3.69 -13.46 11.20
CA GLU A 288 2.74 -13.11 12.26
C GLU A 288 3.46 -12.72 13.57
N LYS A 289 4.53 -13.43 13.93
CA LYS A 289 5.38 -13.06 15.09
C LYS A 289 6.08 -11.72 14.86
N GLU A 290 6.62 -11.47 13.68
CA GLU A 290 7.25 -10.19 13.35
C GLU A 290 6.23 -9.05 13.42
N LEU A 291 5.03 -9.24 12.85
CA LEU A 291 3.95 -8.26 12.89
C LEU A 291 3.54 -7.92 14.34
N PHE A 292 3.45 -8.94 15.19
CA PHE A 292 3.17 -8.75 16.62
C PHE A 292 4.23 -7.87 17.31
N LEU A 293 5.52 -8.12 17.04
CA LEU A 293 6.61 -7.31 17.60
C LEU A 293 6.54 -5.86 17.12
N VAL A 294 6.25 -5.64 15.83
CA VAL A 294 6.09 -4.28 15.28
C VAL A 294 4.92 -3.56 15.95
N TYR A 295 3.79 -4.23 16.20
CA TYR A 295 2.67 -3.63 16.92
C TYR A 295 3.02 -3.26 18.37
N LYS A 296 3.81 -4.09 19.06
CA LYS A 296 4.31 -3.76 20.40
C LYS A 296 5.22 -2.52 20.40
N GLU A 297 6.01 -2.34 19.35
CA GLU A 297 6.84 -1.15 19.18
C GLU A 297 5.99 0.10 18.90
N ILE A 298 4.96 0.00 18.04
CA ILE A 298 4.00 1.08 17.78
C ILE A 298 3.28 1.51 19.07
N GLU A 299 2.83 0.55 19.89
CA GLU A 299 2.18 0.80 21.18
C GLU A 299 3.11 1.57 22.12
N ARG A 300 4.39 1.16 22.20
CA ARG A 300 5.41 1.84 23.02
C ARG A 300 5.67 3.27 22.55
N GLU A 301 5.85 3.48 21.24
CA GLU A 301 6.10 4.82 20.69
C GLU A 301 4.88 5.74 20.84
N THR A 302 3.67 5.20 20.70
CA THR A 302 2.43 5.96 20.94
C THR A 302 2.30 6.37 22.41
N THR A 303 2.65 5.48 23.34
CA THR A 303 2.69 5.80 24.77
C THR A 303 3.66 6.94 25.06
N LYS A 304 4.89 6.88 24.53
CA LYS A 304 5.86 7.98 24.65
C LYS A 304 5.30 9.29 24.09
N LYS A 305 4.65 9.24 22.92
CA LYS A 305 4.03 10.44 22.33
C LYS A 305 3.02 11.09 23.28
N MET A 306 2.17 10.27 23.89
CA MET A 306 1.15 10.75 24.84
C MET A 306 1.80 11.39 26.08
N GLU A 307 2.86 10.81 26.63
CA GLU A 307 3.61 11.41 27.75
C GLU A 307 4.15 12.80 27.41
N PHE A 308 4.72 12.99 26.20
CA PHE A 308 5.22 14.30 25.78
C PHE A 308 4.11 15.32 25.52
N ILE A 309 2.95 14.88 25.02
CA ILE A 309 1.77 15.74 24.88
C ILE A 309 1.27 16.19 26.26
N GLU A 310 1.22 15.28 27.23
CA GLU A 310 0.81 15.59 28.60
C GLU A 310 1.78 16.55 29.28
N ARG A 311 3.09 16.33 29.16
CA ARG A 311 4.12 17.28 29.64
C ARG A 311 3.93 18.67 29.03
N ASN A 312 3.62 18.77 27.74
CA ASN A 312 3.33 20.06 27.11
C ASN A 312 2.09 20.74 27.69
N SER A 313 1.03 19.97 27.95
CA SER A 313 -0.17 20.50 28.61
C SER A 313 0.16 21.03 30.01
N GLN A 314 0.94 20.29 30.81
CA GLN A 314 1.37 20.71 32.14
C GLN A 314 2.23 21.99 32.09
N VAL A 315 3.15 22.08 31.13
CA VAL A 315 3.99 23.26 30.90
C VAL A 315 3.13 24.49 30.59
N ILE A 316 2.14 24.36 29.70
CA ILE A 316 1.21 25.44 29.35
C ILE A 316 0.35 25.86 30.56
N ASN A 317 -0.20 24.89 31.29
CA ASN A 317 -1.02 25.17 32.46
C ASN A 317 -0.23 25.86 33.58
N THR A 318 1.03 25.45 33.79
CA THR A 318 1.94 26.10 34.74
C THR A 318 2.22 27.55 34.34
N LEU A 319 2.44 27.80 33.04
CA LEU A 319 2.62 29.14 32.50
C LEU A 319 1.38 30.01 32.77
N ILE A 320 0.19 29.53 32.40
CA ILE A 320 -1.08 30.25 32.60
C ILE A 320 -1.28 30.57 34.09
N SER A 321 -1.06 29.59 34.98
CA SER A 321 -1.17 29.80 36.42
C SER A 321 -0.18 30.85 36.91
N SER A 322 1.08 30.80 36.47
CA SER A 322 2.11 31.74 36.89
C SER A 322 1.86 33.17 36.43
N LEU A 323 1.18 33.34 35.29
CA LEU A 323 0.78 34.62 34.75
C LEU A 323 -0.45 35.20 35.47
N ASN A 324 -1.38 34.35 35.93
CA ASN A 324 -2.58 34.76 36.65
C ASN A 324 -2.35 35.01 38.16
N SER A 325 -1.27 34.48 38.74
CA SER A 325 -0.93 34.63 40.17
C SER A 325 -0.19 35.92 40.52
N THR A 326 -0.08 36.87 39.60
CA THR A 326 0.51 38.22 39.78
C THR A 326 -0.34 39.24 39.08
#